data_AF-A0A968I8A4-F1
#
_entry.id   AF-A0A968I8A4-F1
#
_cell.length_a   1.000
_cell.length_b   1.000
_cell.length_c   1.000
_cell.angle_alpha   90.00
_cell.angle_beta   90.00
_cell.angle_gamma   90.00
#
_symmetry.space_group_name_H-M   'P 1'
#
loop_
_entity.id
_entity.type
_entity.pdbx_description
1 polymer ?
#
loop_
_entity_poly.entity_id
_entity_poly.type
_entity_poly.pdbx_seq_one_letter_code
_entity_poly.pdbx_strand_id
1 'polypeptide(L)'
;MKNSLSLIWEIPLAILSFFFYKAMKFFIGNLYTIYLAINKKNASRWRVLSAETLKTPLSLPVLMTKGPRWNTHAIIGTLGPFSVKDAIAIDTESANASARSWIAVIYSFPGYETITSLESEKLNPTDQWASLKLKPGQYSIGLRYYNRFDKITFPAIKVGDRELVAATQIPSNINDFYHNLIQKKSWFYLALHYYIFTILRLRKWLPESFVRNEYLPVGAPDTTFFYGHLWRGQSLQVEIEPLLVKNYDIYLTVYDRSSLPLFWSQLEQEKYLTQPIANNGFYLIRMRPKPDLTDESFKKLTIESNLNDEDSLVRCLQILGSNRAIATSIP
;
A
#
# COMPACT_ATOMS: atom_id res chain seq x y z
N MET A 1 3.29 14.44 -27.93
CA MET A 1 3.85 13.33 -28.74
C MET A 1 5.33 13.04 -28.42
N LYS A 2 5.65 12.48 -27.25
CA LYS A 2 6.98 11.87 -27.05
C LYS A 2 7.04 10.51 -27.76
N ASN A 3 7.59 10.55 -28.97
CA ASN A 3 8.00 9.50 -29.92
C ASN A 3 7.41 8.09 -29.76
N SER A 4 6.46 7.77 -30.65
CA SER A 4 6.01 6.40 -30.98
C SER A 4 7.17 5.41 -31.18
N LEU A 5 8.29 5.89 -31.74
CA LEU A 5 9.52 5.10 -31.93
C LEU A 5 10.12 4.53 -30.63
N SER A 6 9.92 5.17 -29.48
CA SER A 6 10.38 4.64 -28.19
C SER A 6 9.66 3.35 -27.79
N LEU A 7 8.42 3.13 -28.24
CA LEU A 7 7.66 1.92 -27.93
C LEU A 7 8.30 0.66 -28.52
N ILE A 8 8.98 0.79 -29.65
CA ILE A 8 9.63 -0.33 -30.35
C ILE A 8 10.61 -1.05 -29.42
N TRP A 9 11.34 -0.30 -28.59
CA TRP A 9 12.28 -0.87 -27.62
C TRP A 9 11.68 -1.03 -26.23
N GLU A 10 10.78 -0.13 -25.82
CA GLU A 10 10.18 -0.20 -24.49
C GLU A 10 9.25 -1.40 -24.29
N ILE A 11 8.52 -1.83 -25.32
CA ILE A 11 7.60 -2.96 -25.22
C ILE A 11 8.37 -4.28 -25.02
N PRO A 12 9.37 -4.65 -25.85
CA PRO A 12 10.16 -5.86 -25.61
C PRO A 12 10.84 -5.87 -24.24
N LEU A 13 11.43 -4.74 -23.82
CA LEU A 13 12.06 -4.63 -22.50
C LEU A 13 11.05 -4.76 -21.35
N ALA A 14 9.84 -4.22 -21.51
CA ALA A 14 8.76 -4.38 -20.53
C ALA A 14 8.30 -5.83 -20.43
N ILE A 15 8.20 -6.54 -21.56
CA ILE A 15 7.84 -7.97 -21.56
C ILE A 15 8.92 -8.79 -20.83
N LEU A 16 10.20 -8.57 -21.13
CA LEU A 16 11.30 -9.24 -20.45
C LEU A 16 11.31 -8.92 -18.95
N SER A 17 11.11 -7.65 -18.58
CA SER A 17 11.01 -7.21 -17.19
C SER A 17 9.82 -7.86 -16.46
N PHE A 18 8.68 -8.02 -17.12
CA PHE A 18 7.51 -8.69 -16.56
C PHE A 18 7.81 -10.16 -16.23
N PHE A 19 8.38 -10.91 -17.18
CA PHE A 19 8.74 -12.32 -16.92
C PHE A 19 9.83 -12.44 -15.85
N PHE A 20 10.83 -11.56 -15.88
CA PHE A 20 11.86 -11.49 -14.84
C PHE A 20 11.25 -11.24 -13.46
N TYR A 21 10.29 -10.30 -13.35
CA TYR A 21 9.55 -10.05 -12.11
C TYR A 21 8.79 -11.28 -11.62
N LYS A 22 8.05 -11.97 -12.49
CA LYS A 22 7.31 -13.17 -12.10
C LYS A 22 8.24 -14.29 -11.61
N ALA A 23 9.36 -14.52 -12.29
CA ALA A 23 10.37 -15.46 -11.87
C ALA A 23 10.96 -15.08 -10.50
N MET A 24 11.41 -13.83 -10.33
CA MET A 24 11.98 -13.37 -9.07
C MET A 24 10.99 -13.39 -7.92
N LYS A 25 9.72 -13.03 -8.15
CA LYS A 25 8.65 -13.13 -7.16
C LYS A 25 8.47 -14.58 -6.67
N PHE A 26 8.54 -15.55 -7.59
CA PHE A 26 8.48 -16.97 -7.22
C PHE A 26 9.70 -17.40 -6.39
N PHE A 27 10.93 -17.15 -6.87
CA PHE A 27 12.15 -17.56 -6.17
C PHE A 27 12.31 -16.90 -4.80
N ILE A 28 12.17 -15.56 -4.72
CA ILE A 28 12.28 -14.81 -3.47
C ILE A 28 11.14 -15.17 -2.52
N GLY A 29 9.92 -15.38 -3.05
CA GLY A 29 8.77 -15.82 -2.27
C GLY A 29 9.03 -17.15 -1.56
N ASN A 30 9.53 -18.14 -2.29
CA ASN A 30 9.87 -19.46 -1.75
C ASN A 30 11.02 -19.39 -0.73
N LEU A 31 12.10 -18.66 -1.06
CA LEU A 31 13.22 -18.48 -0.16
C LEU A 31 12.80 -17.83 1.16
N TYR A 32 11.92 -16.82 1.10
CA TYR A 32 11.39 -16.16 2.29
C TYR A 32 10.51 -17.09 3.13
N THR A 33 9.67 -17.91 2.50
CA THR A 33 8.86 -18.91 3.22
C THR A 33 9.75 -19.93 3.95
N ILE A 34 10.83 -20.41 3.33
CA ILE A 34 11.83 -21.28 3.98
C ILE A 34 12.51 -20.57 5.14
N TYR A 35 12.95 -19.32 4.94
CA TYR A 35 13.57 -18.50 5.99
C TYR A 35 12.64 -18.35 7.21
N LEU A 36 11.35 -18.08 7.00
CA LEU A 36 10.38 -17.97 8.09
C LEU A 36 10.09 -19.30 8.78
N ALA A 37 10.06 -20.41 8.03
CA ALA A 37 9.85 -21.74 8.60
C ALA A 37 11.00 -22.16 9.53
N ILE A 38 12.24 -21.77 9.20
CA ILE A 38 13.43 -22.05 10.00
C ILE A 38 13.49 -21.11 11.22
N ASN A 39 13.16 -19.82 11.03
CA ASN A 39 13.32 -18.81 12.07
C ASN A 39 12.06 -18.59 12.92
N LYS A 40 11.57 -19.66 13.56
CA LYS A 40 10.33 -19.64 14.36
C LYS A 40 10.34 -18.63 15.52
N LYS A 41 11.52 -18.30 16.07
CA LYS A 41 11.67 -17.30 17.15
C LYS A 41 11.26 -15.88 16.72
N ASN A 42 11.32 -15.58 15.42
CA ASN A 42 10.90 -14.30 14.86
C ASN A 42 9.40 -14.23 14.56
N ALA A 43 8.68 -15.36 14.63
CA ALA A 43 7.27 -15.42 14.29
C ALA A 43 6.36 -14.89 15.42
N SER A 44 6.86 -14.86 16.66
CA SER A 44 6.19 -14.33 17.85
C SER A 44 6.59 -12.89 18.20
N ARG A 45 7.11 -12.14 17.22
CA ARG A 45 7.54 -10.75 17.41
C ARG A 45 7.01 -9.89 16.27
N TRP A 46 6.67 -8.65 16.59
CA TRP A 46 6.40 -7.66 15.57
C TRP A 46 7.66 -7.37 14.75
N ARG A 47 7.58 -7.60 13.44
CA ARG A 47 8.59 -7.15 12.48
C ARG A 47 8.13 -5.84 11.89
N VAL A 48 8.70 -4.77 12.42
CA VAL A 48 8.38 -3.39 12.04
C VAL A 48 9.17 -3.02 10.79
N LEU A 49 8.48 -2.60 9.73
CA LEU A 49 9.14 -2.10 8.53
C LEU A 49 9.92 -0.83 8.87
N SER A 50 11.24 -0.92 8.78
CA SER A 50 12.17 0.07 9.33
C SER A 50 13.53 0.01 8.63
N ALA A 51 14.37 1.03 8.86
CA ALA A 51 15.77 1.02 8.42
C ALA A 51 16.52 -0.25 8.85
N GLU A 52 16.29 -0.71 10.08
CA GLU A 52 16.93 -1.91 10.64
C GLU A 52 16.51 -3.17 9.89
N THR A 53 15.20 -3.31 9.60
CA THR A 53 14.71 -4.45 8.82
C THR A 53 15.32 -4.49 7.42
N LEU A 54 15.54 -3.34 6.79
CA LEU A 54 16.17 -3.24 5.47
C LEU A 54 17.67 -3.57 5.45
N LYS A 55 18.35 -3.66 6.60
CA LYS A 55 19.74 -4.14 6.67
C LYS A 55 19.86 -5.64 6.45
N THR A 56 18.78 -6.40 6.65
CA THR A 56 18.78 -7.84 6.39
C THR A 56 18.77 -8.09 4.88
N PRO A 57 19.70 -8.91 4.32
CA PRO A 57 19.91 -9.03 2.87
C PRO A 57 18.67 -9.38 2.03
N LEU A 58 17.73 -10.13 2.59
CA LEU A 58 16.51 -10.56 1.88
C LEU A 58 15.31 -9.64 2.07
N SER A 59 15.34 -8.68 3.00
CA SER A 59 14.16 -7.86 3.32
C SER A 59 13.74 -6.98 2.15
N LEU A 60 14.66 -6.22 1.56
CA LEU A 60 14.33 -5.35 0.45
C LEU A 60 13.91 -6.15 -0.80
N PRO A 61 14.61 -7.22 -1.24
CA PRO A 61 14.13 -8.07 -2.33
C PRO A 61 12.71 -8.64 -2.10
N VAL A 62 12.39 -9.04 -0.86
CA VAL A 62 11.04 -9.53 -0.51
C VAL A 62 10.01 -8.41 -0.64
N LEU A 63 10.29 -7.21 -0.13
CA LEU A 63 9.39 -6.07 -0.24
C LEU A 63 9.18 -5.66 -1.69
N MET A 64 10.24 -5.65 -2.50
CA MET A 64 10.20 -5.32 -3.92
C MET A 64 9.49 -6.39 -4.77
N THR A 65 9.24 -7.59 -4.25
CA THR A 65 8.49 -8.63 -4.98
C THR A 65 7.08 -8.87 -4.44
N LYS A 66 6.84 -8.65 -3.15
CA LYS A 66 5.53 -8.88 -2.50
C LYS A 66 4.72 -7.61 -2.29
N GLY A 67 5.36 -6.46 -2.11
CA GLY A 67 4.69 -5.17 -1.89
C GLY A 67 5.45 -3.98 -2.46
N PRO A 68 5.79 -3.97 -3.77
CA PRO A 68 6.68 -2.97 -4.36
C PRO A 68 6.11 -1.54 -4.41
N ARG A 69 4.82 -1.34 -4.06
CA ARG A 69 4.17 -0.03 -4.09
C ARG A 69 4.08 0.46 -2.65
N TRP A 70 5.21 0.98 -2.18
CA TRP A 70 5.44 1.41 -0.81
C TRP A 70 4.32 2.31 -0.31
N ASN A 71 3.76 1.97 0.84
CA ASN A 71 2.82 2.82 1.53
C ASN A 71 3.59 3.68 2.54
N THR A 72 4.16 4.77 2.03
CA THR A 72 5.05 5.69 2.76
C THR A 72 4.36 6.42 3.92
N HIS A 73 3.03 6.40 3.92
CA HIS A 73 2.18 7.12 4.87
C HIS A 73 1.74 6.27 6.06
N ALA A 74 1.93 4.96 5.96
CA ALA A 74 1.61 4.05 7.05
C ALA A 74 2.86 3.59 7.79
N ILE A 75 2.76 3.45 9.11
CA ILE A 75 3.66 2.58 9.85
C ILE A 75 3.18 1.14 9.65
N ILE A 76 4.10 0.24 9.31
CA ILE A 76 3.75 -1.13 8.94
C ILE A 76 4.46 -2.14 9.84
N GLY A 77 3.67 -3.07 10.37
CA GLY A 77 4.15 -4.21 11.14
C GLY A 77 3.67 -5.52 10.54
N THR A 78 4.47 -6.57 10.67
CA THR A 78 4.00 -7.93 10.41
C THR A 78 4.28 -8.85 11.60
N LEU A 79 3.33 -9.73 11.90
CA LEU A 79 3.46 -10.77 12.93
C LEU A 79 3.17 -12.13 12.31
N GLY A 80 3.90 -13.17 12.73
CA GLY A 80 3.70 -14.55 12.26
C GLY A 80 4.77 -15.08 11.30
N PRO A 81 4.62 -16.32 10.84
CA PRO A 81 3.41 -17.14 10.96
C PRO A 81 3.18 -17.74 12.36
N PHE A 82 1.92 -17.85 12.80
CA PHE A 82 1.55 -18.52 14.06
C PHE A 82 0.31 -19.41 13.87
N SER A 83 0.23 -20.46 14.67
CA SER A 83 -0.89 -21.41 14.67
C SER A 83 -2.11 -20.80 15.37
N VAL A 84 -3.28 -20.91 14.75
CA VAL A 84 -4.57 -20.58 15.37
C VAL A 84 -5.43 -21.84 15.39
N LYS A 85 -6.15 -22.04 16.49
CA LYS A 85 -7.14 -23.14 16.62
C LYS A 85 -8.57 -22.66 16.40
N ASP A 86 -8.91 -21.49 16.94
CA ASP A 86 -10.29 -20.99 16.92
C ASP A 86 -10.37 -19.46 16.74
N ALA A 87 -9.62 -18.69 17.54
CA ALA A 87 -9.69 -17.24 17.45
C ALA A 87 -8.35 -16.54 17.71
N ILE A 88 -8.27 -15.32 17.20
CA ILE A 88 -7.26 -14.33 17.58
C ILE A 88 -7.96 -13.12 18.20
N ALA A 89 -7.27 -12.41 19.08
CA ALA A 89 -7.74 -11.12 19.57
C ALA A 89 -6.62 -10.08 19.49
N ILE A 90 -6.99 -8.86 19.12
CA ILE A 90 -6.09 -7.70 19.00
C ILE A 90 -6.46 -6.69 20.08
N ASP A 91 -5.47 -6.22 20.82
CA ASP A 91 -5.61 -5.10 21.75
C ASP A 91 -5.89 -3.80 20.97
N THR A 92 -7.16 -3.41 20.94
CA THR A 92 -7.65 -2.24 20.22
C THR A 92 -7.37 -0.95 20.98
N GLU A 93 -7.25 -1.01 22.31
CA GLU A 93 -6.91 0.14 23.14
C GLU A 93 -5.52 0.67 22.79
N SER A 94 -4.50 -0.21 22.79
CA SER A 94 -3.14 0.16 22.37
C SER A 94 -3.09 0.69 20.94
N ALA A 95 -3.90 0.11 20.04
CA ALA A 95 -3.92 0.52 18.64
C ALA A 95 -4.58 1.90 18.44
N ASN A 96 -5.72 2.15 19.10
CA ASN A 96 -6.43 3.43 19.09
C ASN A 96 -5.60 4.53 19.76
N ALA A 97 -4.82 4.21 20.80
CA ALA A 97 -3.91 5.14 21.45
C ALA A 97 -2.69 5.52 20.58
N SER A 98 -2.42 4.77 19.50
CA SER A 98 -1.22 4.91 18.68
C SER A 98 -1.46 5.62 17.33
N ALA A 99 -2.69 5.59 16.82
CA ALA A 99 -3.04 6.13 15.52
C ALA A 99 -4.54 6.43 15.40
N ARG A 100 -4.90 7.44 14.60
CA ARG A 100 -6.33 7.74 14.34
C ARG A 100 -7.02 6.65 13.53
N SER A 101 -6.30 6.00 12.61
CA SER A 101 -6.85 4.92 11.79
C SER A 101 -5.85 3.78 11.68
N TRP A 102 -6.33 2.54 11.81
CA TRP A 102 -5.50 1.36 11.65
C TRP A 102 -6.24 0.20 11.01
N ILE A 103 -5.48 -0.68 10.36
CA ILE A 103 -5.98 -1.92 9.75
C ILE A 103 -5.05 -3.06 10.10
N ALA A 104 -5.61 -4.16 10.61
CA ALA A 104 -4.95 -5.43 10.77
C ALA A 104 -5.52 -6.44 9.76
N VAL A 105 -4.73 -6.80 8.75
CA VAL A 105 -5.12 -7.79 7.73
C VAL A 105 -4.58 -9.16 8.13
N ILE A 106 -5.44 -10.17 8.09
CA ILE A 106 -5.10 -11.55 8.41
C ILE A 106 -4.85 -12.31 7.10
N TYR A 107 -3.65 -12.87 6.98
CA TYR A 107 -3.23 -13.65 5.83
C TYR A 107 -3.09 -15.12 6.19
N SER A 108 -3.49 -16.01 5.28
CA SER A 108 -3.14 -17.44 5.37
C SER A 108 -1.63 -17.63 5.21
N PHE A 109 -1.08 -18.70 5.78
CA PHE A 109 0.31 -19.10 5.54
C PHE A 109 0.36 -20.58 5.12
N PRO A 110 1.13 -20.95 4.10
CA PRO A 110 2.10 -20.15 3.34
C PRO A 110 1.54 -19.39 2.12
N GLY A 111 0.21 -19.44 1.88
CA GLY A 111 -0.40 -18.85 0.68
C GLY A 111 -0.43 -17.31 0.64
N TYR A 112 -0.38 -16.64 1.79
CA TYR A 112 -0.52 -15.18 1.95
C TYR A 112 -1.81 -14.62 1.35
N GLU A 113 -2.87 -15.42 1.30
CA GLU A 113 -4.19 -14.98 0.86
C GLU A 113 -4.84 -14.17 1.97
N THR A 114 -5.48 -13.05 1.64
CA THR A 114 -6.26 -12.28 2.60
C THR A 114 -7.46 -13.10 3.04
N ILE A 115 -7.55 -13.40 4.33
CA ILE A 115 -8.66 -14.15 4.94
C ILE A 115 -9.73 -13.20 5.46
N THR A 116 -9.29 -12.16 6.17
CA THR A 116 -10.17 -11.12 6.73
C THR A 116 -9.33 -9.91 7.17
N SER A 117 -9.98 -8.84 7.63
CA SER A 117 -9.35 -7.67 8.22
C SER A 117 -10.16 -7.13 9.40
N LEU A 118 -9.44 -6.53 10.36
CA LEU A 118 -9.99 -5.63 11.37
C LEU A 118 -9.60 -4.20 11.00
N GLU A 119 -10.58 -3.30 11.05
CA GLU A 119 -10.40 -1.90 10.66
C GLU A 119 -10.97 -1.03 11.77
N SER A 120 -10.20 -0.06 12.24
CA SER A 120 -10.55 0.76 13.41
C SER A 120 -11.92 1.44 13.28
N GLU A 121 -12.29 1.85 12.06
CA GLU A 121 -13.55 2.52 11.74
C GLU A 121 -14.79 1.61 11.79
N LYS A 122 -14.60 0.28 11.82
CA LYS A 122 -15.68 -0.71 11.89
C LYS A 122 -15.86 -1.29 13.30
N LEU A 123 -15.04 -0.83 14.25
CA LEU A 123 -15.01 -1.35 15.61
C LEU A 123 -15.60 -0.34 16.58
N ASN A 124 -16.15 -0.84 17.69
CA ASN A 124 -16.58 0.03 18.77
C ASN A 124 -15.33 0.61 19.48
N PRO A 125 -15.18 1.93 19.56
CA PRO A 125 -13.99 2.56 20.17
C PRO A 125 -13.84 2.25 21.66
N THR A 126 -14.90 1.81 22.36
CA THR A 126 -14.83 1.44 23.78
C THR A 126 -14.31 0.03 24.02
N ASP A 127 -14.26 -0.81 22.98
CA ASP A 127 -13.78 -2.17 23.13
C ASP A 127 -12.25 -2.15 23.30
N GLN A 128 -11.76 -2.87 24.31
CA GLN A 128 -10.32 -3.03 24.55
C GLN A 128 -9.70 -4.13 23.70
N TRP A 129 -10.51 -5.09 23.27
CA TRP A 129 -10.08 -6.22 22.46
C TRP A 129 -11.07 -6.49 21.34
N ALA A 130 -10.57 -6.65 20.11
CA ALA A 130 -11.36 -7.15 18.98
C ALA A 130 -10.95 -8.58 18.64
N SER A 131 -11.92 -9.50 18.69
CA SER A 131 -11.72 -10.92 18.42
C SER A 131 -12.18 -11.32 17.03
N LEU A 132 -11.40 -12.16 16.35
CA LEU A 132 -11.75 -12.77 15.07
C LEU A 132 -11.73 -14.29 15.19
N LYS A 133 -12.84 -14.93 14.84
CA LYS A 133 -12.90 -16.37 14.65
C LYS A 133 -12.22 -16.76 13.35
N LEU A 134 -11.34 -17.75 13.41
CA LEU A 134 -10.56 -18.27 12.29
C LEU A 134 -10.60 -19.80 12.34
N LYS A 135 -10.60 -20.42 11.17
CA LYS A 135 -10.45 -21.88 11.08
C LYS A 135 -9.08 -22.30 11.65
N PRO A 136 -8.92 -23.54 12.11
CA PRO A 136 -7.61 -24.06 12.47
C PRO A 136 -6.61 -23.92 11.30
N GLY A 137 -5.44 -23.33 11.56
CA GLY A 137 -4.47 -23.05 10.49
C GLY A 137 -3.26 -22.22 10.93
N GLN A 138 -2.42 -21.86 9.96
CA GLN A 138 -1.29 -20.94 10.14
C GLN A 138 -1.63 -19.58 9.53
N TYR A 139 -1.38 -18.52 10.29
CA TYR A 139 -1.75 -17.16 9.90
C TYR A 139 -0.62 -16.17 10.14
N SER A 140 -0.66 -15.05 9.43
CA SER A 140 0.16 -13.87 9.68
C SER A 140 -0.71 -12.61 9.71
N ILE A 141 -0.29 -11.60 10.48
CA ILE A 141 -0.97 -10.31 10.57
C ILE A 141 -0.12 -9.27 9.85
N GLY A 142 -0.72 -8.48 8.96
CA GLY A 142 -0.16 -7.22 8.49
C GLY A 142 -0.90 -6.05 9.11
N LEU A 143 -0.22 -5.30 9.97
CA LEU A 143 -0.76 -4.12 10.65
C LEU A 143 -0.29 -2.84 9.94
N ARG A 144 -1.21 -1.90 9.74
CA ARG A 144 -0.94 -0.58 9.16
C ARG A 144 -1.56 0.50 10.03
N TYR A 145 -0.76 1.47 10.46
CA TYR A 145 -1.21 2.66 11.18
C TYR A 145 -1.10 3.89 10.28
N TYR A 146 -2.18 4.66 10.21
CA TYR A 146 -2.32 5.92 9.48
C TYR A 146 -2.63 7.04 10.46
N ASN A 147 -2.16 8.26 10.16
CA ASN A 147 -2.34 9.42 11.06
C ASN A 147 -1.90 9.07 12.49
N ARG A 148 -0.64 8.65 12.63
CA ARG A 148 -0.03 8.23 13.89
C ARG A 148 0.07 9.37 14.89
N PHE A 149 0.04 9.03 16.17
CA PHE A 149 0.42 9.95 17.26
C PHE A 149 1.92 9.84 17.56
N ASP A 150 2.41 10.67 18.49
CA ASP A 150 3.83 10.73 18.85
C ASP A 150 4.32 9.43 19.51
N LYS A 151 3.49 8.84 20.36
CA LYS A 151 3.77 7.55 21.01
C LYS A 151 3.07 6.45 20.22
N ILE A 152 3.85 5.61 19.56
CA ILE A 152 3.30 4.48 18.79
C ILE A 152 3.62 3.17 19.51
N THR A 153 2.58 2.38 19.69
CA THR A 153 2.63 1.04 20.28
C THR A 153 1.94 0.07 19.34
N PHE A 154 2.67 -0.95 18.89
CA PHE A 154 2.02 -2.08 18.24
C PHE A 154 1.28 -2.92 19.30
N PRO A 155 0.08 -3.43 18.96
CA PRO A 155 -0.83 -3.96 19.95
C PRO A 155 -0.38 -5.35 20.40
N ALA A 156 -0.82 -5.72 21.60
CA ALA A 156 -0.75 -7.10 22.03
C ALA A 156 -1.68 -7.98 21.18
N ILE A 157 -1.28 -9.24 20.97
CA ILE A 157 -2.08 -10.22 20.23
C ILE A 157 -2.25 -11.47 21.08
N LYS A 158 -3.49 -11.96 21.16
CA LYS A 158 -3.84 -13.24 21.80
C LYS A 158 -4.27 -14.27 20.75
N VAL A 159 -3.97 -15.54 21.03
CA VAL A 159 -4.49 -16.69 20.28
C VAL A 159 -5.18 -17.60 21.29
N GLY A 160 -6.53 -17.64 21.23
CA GLY A 160 -7.34 -18.10 22.36
C GLY A 160 -7.03 -17.25 23.61
N ASP A 161 -6.84 -17.90 24.76
CA ASP A 161 -6.56 -17.21 26.03
C ASP A 161 -5.06 -16.90 26.26
N ARG A 162 -4.19 -17.32 25.34
CA ARG A 162 -2.74 -17.14 25.46
C ARG A 162 -2.30 -15.88 24.72
N GLU A 163 -1.57 -15.01 25.43
CA GLU A 163 -0.84 -13.92 24.81
C GLU A 163 0.30 -14.46 23.93
N LEU A 164 0.26 -14.12 22.65
CA LEU A 164 1.28 -14.48 21.66
C LEU A 164 2.43 -13.46 21.67
N VAL A 165 2.08 -12.17 21.74
CA VAL A 165 3.03 -11.06 21.81
C VAL A 165 2.42 -9.93 22.65
N ALA A 166 3.24 -9.34 23.51
CA ALA A 166 2.87 -8.16 24.28
C ALA A 166 2.87 -6.89 23.41
N ALA A 167 2.16 -5.87 23.88
CA ALA A 167 2.20 -4.55 23.26
C ALA A 167 3.65 -4.04 23.24
N THR A 168 4.09 -3.50 22.10
CA THR A 168 5.49 -3.13 21.86
C THR A 168 5.59 -1.69 21.37
N GLN A 169 6.27 -0.84 22.13
CA GLN A 169 6.53 0.53 21.71
C GLN A 169 7.52 0.55 20.55
N ILE A 170 7.27 1.41 19.57
CA ILE A 170 8.17 1.63 18.44
C ILE A 170 8.61 3.09 18.36
N PRO A 171 9.80 3.38 17.79
CA PRO A 171 10.26 4.75 17.58
C PRO A 171 9.29 5.57 16.73
N SER A 172 9.12 6.86 17.05
CA SER A 172 8.23 7.77 16.31
C SER A 172 8.73 8.11 14.89
N ASN A 173 10.04 8.01 14.71
CA ASN A 173 10.76 8.25 13.46
C ASN A 173 10.94 6.98 12.61
N ILE A 174 10.17 5.92 12.87
CA ILE A 174 10.36 4.61 12.23
C ILE A 174 10.26 4.63 10.71
N ASN A 175 9.54 5.61 10.14
CA ASN A 175 9.35 5.78 8.70
C ASN A 175 10.41 6.65 8.02
N ASP A 176 11.32 7.29 8.75
CA ASP A 176 12.30 8.24 8.18
C ASP A 176 13.22 7.59 7.15
N PHE A 177 13.39 6.26 7.20
CA PHE A 177 14.17 5.51 6.21
C PHE A 177 13.65 5.69 4.78
N TYR A 178 12.36 6.01 4.58
CA TYR A 178 11.80 6.26 3.26
C TYR A 178 12.53 7.40 2.52
N HIS A 179 13.04 8.40 3.25
CA HIS A 179 13.76 9.54 2.64
C HIS A 179 15.03 9.12 1.92
N ASN A 180 15.68 8.07 2.41
CA ASN A 180 16.92 7.55 1.84
C ASN A 180 16.70 6.27 1.02
N LEU A 181 15.46 5.78 0.91
CA LEU A 181 15.19 4.49 0.26
C LEU A 181 15.55 4.49 -1.23
N ILE A 182 15.44 5.64 -1.91
CA ILE A 182 15.87 5.80 -3.30
C ILE A 182 17.37 5.50 -3.50
N GLN A 183 18.20 5.65 -2.48
CA GLN A 183 19.64 5.31 -2.55
C GLN A 183 19.88 3.80 -2.69
N LYS A 184 18.87 2.96 -2.45
CA LYS A 184 18.92 1.51 -2.70
C LYS A 184 18.63 1.13 -4.14
N LYS A 185 18.39 2.11 -5.02
CA LYS A 185 18.21 1.90 -6.45
C LYS A 185 19.38 1.13 -7.04
N SER A 186 19.07 0.14 -7.86
CA SER A 186 20.05 -0.68 -8.55
C SER A 186 19.49 -1.09 -9.91
N TRP A 187 20.37 -1.57 -10.80
CA TRP A 187 19.95 -2.16 -12.07
C TRP A 187 18.99 -3.34 -11.86
N PHE A 188 19.17 -4.10 -10.77
CA PHE A 188 18.31 -5.24 -10.43
C PHE A 188 16.87 -4.79 -10.17
N TYR A 189 16.66 -3.78 -9.30
CA TYR A 189 15.31 -3.28 -9.02
C TYR A 189 14.70 -2.52 -10.21
N LEU A 190 15.54 -1.88 -11.03
CA LEU A 190 15.09 -1.32 -12.29
C LEU A 190 14.58 -2.42 -13.22
N ALA A 191 15.35 -3.50 -13.45
CA ALA A 191 14.94 -4.63 -14.28
C ALA A 191 13.68 -5.30 -13.75
N LEU A 192 13.54 -5.40 -12.43
CA LEU A 192 12.36 -5.98 -11.75
C LEU A 192 11.08 -5.18 -12.01
N HIS A 193 11.16 -3.88 -12.19
CA HIS A 193 9.98 -3.00 -12.25
C HIS A 193 9.87 -2.16 -13.52
N TYR A 194 10.79 -2.30 -14.46
CA TYR A 194 10.84 -1.54 -15.70
C TYR A 194 9.50 -1.56 -16.44
N TYR A 195 8.81 -2.71 -16.43
CA TYR A 195 7.53 -2.90 -17.09
C TYR A 195 6.39 -2.01 -16.57
N ILE A 196 6.46 -1.55 -15.31
CA ILE A 196 5.38 -0.82 -14.65
C ILE A 196 5.08 0.51 -15.33
N PHE A 197 6.13 1.28 -15.63
CA PHE A 197 5.97 2.53 -16.36
C PHE A 197 5.29 2.30 -17.71
N THR A 198 5.70 1.26 -18.44
CA THR A 198 5.18 0.93 -19.76
C THR A 198 3.71 0.50 -19.71
N ILE A 199 3.30 -0.35 -18.76
CA ILE A 199 1.88 -0.74 -18.65
C ILE A 199 1.00 0.46 -18.29
N LEU A 200 1.48 1.40 -17.48
CA LEU A 200 0.72 2.60 -17.11
C LEU A 200 0.60 3.58 -18.26
N ARG A 201 1.64 3.67 -19.09
CA ARG A 201 1.63 4.43 -20.34
C ARG A 201 0.69 3.81 -21.36
N LEU A 202 0.61 2.48 -21.40
CA LEU A 202 -0.25 1.73 -22.32
C LEU A 202 -1.64 1.41 -21.74
N ARG A 203 -2.01 1.97 -20.57
CA ARG A 203 -3.21 1.58 -19.82
C ARG A 203 -4.49 1.62 -20.65
N LYS A 204 -4.62 2.58 -21.57
CA LYS A 204 -5.80 2.72 -22.46
C LYS A 204 -5.99 1.54 -23.43
N TRP A 205 -4.93 0.76 -23.69
CA TRP A 205 -4.93 -0.38 -24.61
C TRP A 205 -4.82 -1.73 -23.88
N LEU A 206 -4.72 -1.73 -22.55
CA LEU A 206 -4.59 -2.94 -21.74
C LEU A 206 -5.88 -3.15 -20.93
N PRO A 207 -6.24 -4.41 -20.62
CA PRO A 207 -7.35 -4.67 -19.72
C PRO A 207 -7.13 -4.00 -18.36
N GLU A 208 -8.11 -3.24 -17.87
CA GLU A 208 -8.00 -2.54 -16.60
C GLU A 208 -7.74 -3.51 -15.43
N SER A 209 -8.35 -4.71 -15.46
CA SER A 209 -8.09 -5.77 -14.48
C SER A 209 -6.63 -6.20 -14.44
N PHE A 210 -5.97 -6.32 -15.60
CA PHE A 210 -4.55 -6.64 -15.69
C PHE A 210 -3.69 -5.52 -15.08
N VAL A 211 -3.95 -4.26 -15.47
CA VAL A 211 -3.18 -3.12 -14.95
C VAL A 211 -3.35 -2.99 -13.43
N ARG A 212 -4.57 -3.14 -12.92
CA ARG A 212 -4.86 -3.11 -11.48
C ARG A 212 -4.12 -4.21 -10.73
N ASN A 213 -4.20 -5.45 -11.21
CA ASN A 213 -3.57 -6.60 -10.56
C ASN A 213 -2.03 -6.50 -10.53
N GLU A 214 -1.44 -5.90 -11.56
CA GLU A 214 0.01 -5.70 -11.61
C GLU A 214 0.45 -4.47 -10.82
N TYR A 215 -0.27 -3.35 -10.92
CA TYR A 215 0.18 -2.09 -10.35
C TYR A 215 -0.24 -1.92 -8.89
N LEU A 216 -1.52 -2.14 -8.58
CA LEU A 216 -2.05 -1.79 -7.25
C LEU A 216 -1.57 -2.76 -6.18
N PRO A 217 -1.28 -2.26 -4.96
CA PRO A 217 -1.08 -3.14 -3.83
C PRO A 217 -2.40 -3.87 -3.50
N VAL A 218 -2.29 -5.09 -2.98
CA VAL A 218 -3.44 -5.74 -2.32
C VAL A 218 -3.82 -4.88 -1.11
N GLY A 219 -4.94 -4.18 -1.22
CA GLY A 219 -5.39 -3.14 -0.31
C GLY A 219 -6.58 -3.57 0.55
N ALA A 220 -6.87 -2.76 1.57
CA ALA A 220 -8.14 -2.85 2.26
C ALA A 220 -9.27 -2.46 1.28
N PRO A 221 -10.45 -3.11 1.36
CA PRO A 221 -11.56 -2.84 0.45
C PRO A 221 -11.94 -1.36 0.34
N ASP A 222 -11.77 -0.61 1.43
CA ASP A 222 -12.22 0.78 1.56
C ASP A 222 -11.17 1.81 1.09
N THR A 223 -10.07 1.35 0.48
CA THR A 223 -9.06 2.24 -0.12
C THR A 223 -9.31 2.44 -1.61
N THR A 224 -9.63 3.68 -2.00
CA THR A 224 -9.69 4.08 -3.40
C THR A 224 -8.29 4.46 -3.90
N PHE A 225 -7.95 4.07 -5.13
CA PHE A 225 -6.65 4.32 -5.72
C PHE A 225 -6.75 5.11 -7.02
N PHE A 226 -5.93 6.15 -7.16
CA PHE A 226 -5.71 6.86 -8.42
C PHE A 226 -4.24 6.78 -8.81
N TYR A 227 -3.96 6.53 -10.08
CA TYR A 227 -2.60 6.29 -10.51
C TYR A 227 -2.40 6.52 -12.00
N GLY A 228 -1.14 6.78 -12.35
CA GLY A 228 -0.73 7.03 -13.71
C GLY A 228 0.79 7.18 -13.81
N HIS A 229 1.25 7.38 -15.05
CA HIS A 229 2.65 7.61 -15.35
C HIS A 229 2.97 9.11 -15.43
N LEU A 230 4.22 9.46 -15.21
CA LEU A 230 4.75 10.81 -15.39
C LEU A 230 6.06 10.72 -16.18
N TRP A 231 6.19 11.56 -17.19
CA TRP A 231 7.43 11.73 -17.93
C TRP A 231 8.43 12.58 -17.15
N ARG A 232 9.71 12.39 -17.43
CA ARG A 232 10.75 13.33 -17.00
C ARG A 232 10.37 14.77 -17.36
N GLY A 233 10.47 15.66 -16.37
CA GLY A 233 10.14 17.07 -16.45
C GLY A 233 8.65 17.38 -16.21
N GLN A 234 7.79 16.38 -16.07
CA GLN A 234 6.38 16.61 -15.76
C GLN A 234 6.16 16.77 -14.25
N SER A 235 5.18 17.61 -13.92
CA SER A 235 4.60 17.74 -12.59
C SER A 235 3.18 17.18 -12.60
N LEU A 236 2.69 16.77 -11.43
CA LEU A 236 1.30 16.39 -11.21
C LEU A 236 0.61 17.49 -10.41
N GLN A 237 -0.43 18.09 -11.01
CA GLN A 237 -1.40 18.89 -10.29
C GLN A 237 -2.58 18.00 -9.92
N VAL A 238 -2.92 17.97 -8.63
CA VAL A 238 -4.09 17.26 -8.12
C VAL A 238 -5.09 18.32 -7.69
N GLU A 239 -6.29 18.27 -8.26
CA GLU A 239 -7.44 19.07 -7.85
C GLU A 239 -8.46 18.14 -7.21
N ILE A 240 -8.87 18.45 -5.99
CA ILE A 240 -9.69 17.59 -5.14
C ILE A 240 -10.90 18.40 -4.71
N GLU A 241 -12.08 17.83 -4.87
CA GLU A 241 -13.30 18.45 -4.37
C GLU A 241 -13.22 18.73 -2.86
N PRO A 242 -13.65 19.92 -2.37
CA PRO A 242 -13.55 20.30 -0.96
C PRO A 242 -14.14 19.26 0.00
N LEU A 243 -15.23 18.62 -0.41
CA LEU A 243 -15.93 17.60 0.36
C LEU A 243 -15.09 16.35 0.57
N LEU A 244 -14.28 15.96 -0.43
CA LEU A 244 -13.37 14.83 -0.32
C LEU A 244 -12.19 15.17 0.60
N VAL A 245 -11.60 16.37 0.49
CA VAL A 245 -10.53 16.83 1.41
C VAL A 245 -11.00 16.81 2.87
N LYS A 246 -12.25 17.22 3.10
CA LYS A 246 -12.85 17.22 4.44
C LYS A 246 -13.02 15.80 5.00
N ASN A 247 -13.48 14.86 4.19
CA ASN A 247 -13.97 13.56 4.66
C ASN A 247 -13.00 12.39 4.45
N TYR A 248 -11.91 12.58 3.68
CA TYR A 248 -10.96 11.52 3.37
C TYR A 248 -9.53 11.90 3.75
N ASP A 249 -8.77 10.89 4.16
CA ASP A 249 -7.32 10.94 4.19
C ASP A 249 -6.78 10.59 2.79
N ILE A 250 -6.09 11.56 2.18
CA ILE A 250 -5.63 11.47 0.79
C ILE A 250 -4.10 11.52 0.79
N TYR A 251 -3.49 10.48 0.23
CA TYR A 251 -2.06 10.24 0.32
C TYR A 251 -1.44 10.05 -1.05
N LEU A 252 -0.55 10.95 -1.46
CA LEU A 252 0.21 10.87 -2.70
C LEU A 252 1.59 10.25 -2.46
N THR A 253 1.98 9.30 -3.30
CA THR A 253 3.37 8.86 -3.43
C THR A 253 3.76 8.90 -4.91
N VAL A 254 4.91 9.48 -5.21
CA VAL A 254 5.55 9.48 -6.53
C VAL A 254 6.76 8.56 -6.49
N TYR A 255 6.93 7.73 -7.50
CA TYR A 255 7.98 6.72 -7.58
C TYR A 255 8.81 6.88 -8.85
N ASP A 256 10.06 6.40 -8.80
CA ASP A 256 10.87 6.19 -9.99
C ASP A 256 10.49 4.88 -10.71
N ARG A 257 11.08 4.62 -11.88
CA ARG A 257 10.84 3.37 -12.63
C ARG A 257 11.20 2.10 -11.87
N SER A 258 12.02 2.19 -10.83
CA SER A 258 12.42 1.07 -9.97
C SER A 258 11.40 0.84 -8.84
N SER A 259 10.23 1.50 -8.86
CA SER A 259 9.23 1.48 -7.78
C SER A 259 9.74 2.01 -6.43
N LEU A 260 10.82 2.80 -6.40
CA LEU A 260 11.28 3.43 -5.15
C LEU A 260 10.67 4.82 -5.02
N PRO A 261 10.20 5.21 -3.81
CA PRO A 261 9.56 6.51 -3.61
C PRO A 261 10.57 7.64 -3.82
N LEU A 262 10.17 8.63 -4.62
CA LEU A 262 10.90 9.88 -4.82
C LEU A 262 10.41 10.97 -3.87
N PHE A 263 9.09 11.02 -3.67
CA PHE A 263 8.42 12.01 -2.84
C PHE A 263 7.04 11.46 -2.42
N TRP A 264 6.53 11.91 -1.28
CA TRP A 264 5.18 11.63 -0.82
C TRP A 264 4.66 12.76 0.06
N SER A 265 3.34 12.96 0.07
CA SER A 265 2.66 13.89 0.96
C SER A 265 1.22 13.45 1.22
N GLN A 266 0.69 13.85 2.37
CA GLN A 266 -0.76 13.92 2.57
C GLN A 266 -1.28 15.17 1.85
N LEU A 267 -2.43 15.04 1.19
CA LEU A 267 -3.07 16.12 0.45
C LEU A 267 -4.22 16.67 1.30
N GLU A 268 -3.96 17.80 1.96
CA GLU A 268 -4.91 18.47 2.86
C GLU A 268 -5.58 19.69 2.21
N GLN A 269 -5.22 19.98 0.96
CA GLN A 269 -5.68 21.14 0.21
C GLN A 269 -6.38 20.69 -1.06
N GLU A 270 -7.35 21.49 -1.52
CA GLU A 270 -8.10 21.26 -2.76
C GLU A 270 -7.22 21.27 -4.00
N LYS A 271 -6.07 21.95 -3.96
CA LYS A 271 -5.11 21.99 -5.05
C LYS A 271 -3.72 21.70 -4.53
N TYR A 272 -3.02 20.80 -5.20
CA TYR A 272 -1.65 20.45 -4.90
C TYR A 272 -0.84 20.29 -6.16
N LEU A 273 0.35 20.87 -6.23
CA LEU A 273 1.27 20.74 -7.36
C LEU A 273 2.57 20.11 -6.89
N THR A 274 2.94 18.98 -7.49
CA THR A 274 4.25 18.38 -7.23
C THR A 274 5.36 19.18 -7.91
N GLN A 275 6.59 19.00 -7.45
CA GLN A 275 7.75 19.39 -8.24
C GLN A 275 7.85 18.54 -9.53
N PRO A 276 8.49 19.06 -10.60
CA PRO A 276 8.80 18.28 -11.78
C PRO A 276 9.69 17.08 -11.46
N ILE A 277 9.38 15.90 -12.00
CA ILE A 277 10.19 14.71 -11.74
C ILE A 277 11.44 14.66 -12.62
N ALA A 278 12.58 14.30 -12.03
CA ALA A 278 13.87 14.27 -12.75
C ALA A 278 14.00 13.09 -13.72
N ASN A 279 13.23 12.02 -13.53
CA ASN A 279 13.24 10.81 -14.36
C ASN A 279 11.80 10.35 -14.61
N ASN A 280 11.58 9.54 -15.65
CA ASN A 280 10.28 8.88 -15.85
C ASN A 280 9.89 8.10 -14.59
N GLY A 281 8.60 8.12 -14.27
CA GLY A 281 8.09 7.54 -13.05
C GLY A 281 6.58 7.39 -13.07
N PHE A 282 6.01 7.19 -11.91
CA PHE A 282 4.57 7.02 -11.75
C PHE A 282 4.13 7.50 -10.38
N TYR A 283 2.83 7.71 -10.23
CA TYR A 283 2.23 8.14 -8.96
C TYR A 283 1.16 7.16 -8.51
N LEU A 284 0.91 7.15 -7.21
CA LEU A 284 -0.19 6.45 -6.57
C LEU A 284 -0.77 7.36 -5.49
N ILE A 285 -2.02 7.72 -5.66
CA ILE A 285 -2.84 8.38 -4.65
C ILE A 285 -3.70 7.30 -4.00
N ARG A 286 -3.68 7.26 -2.67
CA ARG A 286 -4.51 6.39 -1.84
C ARG A 286 -5.47 7.28 -1.09
N MET A 287 -6.75 6.96 -1.18
CA MET A 287 -7.79 7.72 -0.51
C MET A 287 -8.56 6.78 0.41
N ARG A 288 -8.72 7.19 1.67
CA ARG A 288 -9.38 6.41 2.73
C ARG A 288 -10.39 7.30 3.45
N PRO A 289 -11.60 6.82 3.77
CA PRO A 289 -12.50 7.57 4.64
C PRO A 289 -11.80 7.92 5.96
N LYS A 290 -12.05 9.12 6.49
CA LYS A 290 -11.59 9.45 7.84
C LYS A 290 -12.40 8.65 8.86
N PRO A 291 -11.78 8.24 9.98
CA PRO A 291 -12.44 7.40 10.99
C PRO A 291 -13.60 8.10 11.71
N ASP A 292 -13.62 9.44 11.74
CA ASP A 292 -14.66 10.29 12.34
C ASP A 292 -15.83 10.59 11.37
N LEU A 293 -15.83 9.99 10.18
CA LEU A 293 -16.90 10.14 9.21
C LEU A 293 -18.18 9.41 9.69
N THR A 294 -19.10 10.16 10.27
CA THR A 294 -20.38 9.66 10.80
C THR A 294 -21.43 9.44 9.71
N ASP A 295 -21.29 10.10 8.57
CA ASP A 295 -22.26 10.05 7.49
C ASP A 295 -21.89 8.96 6.47
N GLU A 296 -22.61 7.84 6.57
CA GLU A 296 -22.48 6.66 5.70
C GLU A 296 -22.72 6.95 4.21
N SER A 297 -23.38 8.06 3.86
CA SER A 297 -23.56 8.46 2.46
C SER A 297 -22.23 8.75 1.77
N PHE A 298 -21.24 9.27 2.51
CA PHE A 298 -19.91 9.53 1.99
C PHE A 298 -19.11 8.25 1.76
N LYS A 299 -19.31 7.19 2.57
CA LYS A 299 -18.64 5.90 2.34
C LYS A 299 -19.07 5.24 1.03
N LYS A 300 -20.25 5.59 0.50
CA LYS A 300 -20.82 5.06 -0.75
C LYS A 300 -20.65 5.99 -1.95
N LEU A 301 -19.93 7.10 -1.76
CA LEU A 301 -19.80 8.10 -2.79
C LEU A 301 -18.95 7.56 -3.94
N THR A 302 -19.46 7.67 -5.17
CA THR A 302 -18.68 7.23 -6.34
C THR A 302 -17.63 8.28 -6.61
N ILE A 303 -16.36 7.93 -6.42
CA ILE A 303 -15.26 8.86 -6.68
C ILE A 303 -14.73 8.59 -8.08
N GLU A 304 -14.79 9.63 -8.91
CA GLU A 304 -14.31 9.62 -10.28
C GLU A 304 -13.03 10.45 -10.39
N SER A 305 -12.19 10.12 -11.37
CA SER A 305 -11.04 10.94 -11.70
C SER A 305 -10.94 11.20 -13.18
N ASN A 306 -10.64 12.44 -13.54
CA ASN A 306 -10.31 12.82 -14.91
C ASN A 306 -8.86 13.30 -14.98
N LEU A 307 -8.13 12.82 -15.98
CA LEU A 307 -6.74 13.18 -16.20
C LEU A 307 -6.64 13.93 -17.52
N ASN A 308 -6.51 15.25 -17.41
CA ASN A 308 -6.43 16.13 -18.57
C ASN A 308 -4.98 16.26 -19.06
N ASP A 309 -4.86 16.35 -20.38
CA ASP A 309 -3.63 16.71 -21.11
C ASP A 309 -2.37 15.89 -20.73
N GLU A 310 -2.28 14.66 -21.24
CA GLU A 310 -1.16 13.75 -20.93
C GLU A 310 0.21 14.25 -21.42
N ASP A 311 0.21 15.14 -22.42
CA ASP A 311 1.40 15.67 -23.08
C ASP A 311 1.90 16.99 -22.46
N SER A 312 1.10 17.65 -21.61
CA SER A 312 1.48 18.87 -20.89
C SER A 312 2.63 18.64 -19.91
N LEU A 313 3.43 19.68 -19.64
CA LEU A 313 4.41 19.69 -18.55
C LEU A 313 3.74 19.58 -17.17
N VAL A 314 2.49 20.00 -17.05
CA VAL A 314 1.68 19.86 -15.84
C VAL A 314 0.48 18.99 -16.17
N ARG A 315 0.48 17.76 -15.64
CA ARG A 315 -0.68 16.87 -15.76
C ARG A 315 -1.69 17.20 -14.67
N CYS A 316 -2.93 17.49 -15.05
CA CYS A 316 -3.98 17.81 -14.10
C CYS A 316 -4.88 16.59 -13.85
N LEU A 317 -4.88 16.10 -12.62
CA LEU A 317 -5.77 15.07 -12.12
C LEU A 317 -6.86 15.71 -11.27
N GLN A 318 -8.10 15.65 -11.75
CA GLN A 318 -9.27 16.08 -10.99
C GLN A 318 -9.88 14.86 -10.30
N ILE A 319 -10.13 14.95 -8.99
CA ILE A 319 -10.79 13.93 -8.19
C ILE A 319 -12.11 14.51 -7.68
N LEU A 320 -13.20 13.95 -8.18
CA LEU A 320 -14.56 14.45 -7.95
C LEU A 320 -15.41 13.37 -7.29
N GLY A 321 -16.29 13.81 -6.42
CA GLY A 321 -17.31 12.99 -5.82
C GLY A 321 -18.63 13.08 -6.58
N SER A 322 -19.23 11.94 -6.95
CA SER A 322 -20.56 11.91 -7.58
C SER A 322 -21.59 11.16 -6.73
N ASN A 323 -22.74 11.80 -6.52
CA ASN A 323 -23.94 11.18 -5.93
C ASN A 323 -24.76 10.41 -6.98
N ARG A 324 -24.10 9.71 -7.91
CA ARG A 324 -24.84 8.84 -8.82
C ARG A 324 -25.21 7.57 -8.08
N ALA A 325 -26.48 7.45 -7.71
CA ALA A 325 -27.07 6.15 -7.46
C ALA A 325 -26.83 5.30 -8.72
N ILE A 326 -26.15 4.17 -8.57
CA ILE A 326 -25.90 3.24 -9.67
C ILE A 326 -27.27 2.73 -10.14
N ALA A 327 -27.80 3.36 -11.20
CA ALA A 327 -28.86 2.76 -11.99
C ALA A 327 -28.21 1.58 -12.71
N THR A 328 -28.38 0.38 -12.16
CA THR A 328 -28.08 -0.87 -12.84
C THR A 328 -28.96 -0.96 -14.08
N SER A 329 -28.38 -0.80 -15.26
CA SER A 329 -28.97 -1.24 -16.51
C SER A 329 -27.96 -2.08 -17.28
N ILE A 330 -28.14 -3.40 -17.14
CA ILE A 330 -27.73 -4.51 -18.03
C ILE A 330 -28.88 -4.67 -19.05
N PRO A 331 -28.67 -5.07 -20.32
CA PRO A 331 -27.70 -6.07 -20.81
C PRO A 331 -26.59 -5.59 -21.72
#